data_AF-A0A914W5E9-F1
#
_entry.id   AF-A0A914W5E9-F1
#
_cell.length_a   1.000
_cell.length_b   1.000
_cell.length_c   1.000
_cell.angle_alpha   90.00
_cell.angle_beta   90.00
_cell.angle_gamma   90.00
#
_symmetry.space_group_name_H-M   'P 1'
#
loop_
_entity.id
_entity.type
_entity.pdbx_description
1 polymer ?
#
loop_
_entity_poly.entity_id
_entity_poly.type
_entity_poly.pdbx_seq_one_letter_code
_entity_poly.pdbx_strand_id
1 'polypeptide(L)'
;MEQPWSRYYGQSSANYNQHSSSFGRRSNNPTYVHHHSYDRRDRPDFGPPSEHEFDAEPVEKDAAFYHTGERYYYDPPDGSTPVASLHEKPLGATHVVLEHKNKKSSFCMWLMTALLILVSVILVICIILFFIFARSYTQLKSSSSDLLGRQLQAAYIQPKFDHVVTPSFVLTAVITKRKICLLDATGSGTYDENRLLFNKEHIKGAQWFDFTNVTNEQPTKLKELVHPLVFQSYVRELGIDKDCHVIFYDRGDDEAFSIKWATFGYWLFRVFGHSKVSIMQGGLRQWRKLQQANAEYEIESGTSPAPAGSGNFEAQWSSQYIVTFPDIVANFETGNTRETREYLLIDARTPEEFKGIKWDKLAIGGGHIKDAISIPMAAVYDDEAVAFKNKTELVEFFTSSNVSYSQPAIVYCSTSVRASVVWFAMQMINYPSRVYDGSWVEWSIRAPEELKVILTTKKQKAAT
;
A
#
# COMPACT_ATOMS: atom_id res chain seq x y z
N MET A 1 16.13 -16.53 47.87
CA MET A 1 14.97 -15.91 48.52
C MET A 1 14.35 -14.98 47.49
N GLU A 2 13.76 -15.54 46.44
CA GLU A 2 12.37 -16.00 46.36
C GLU A 2 11.36 -14.85 46.30
N GLN A 3 10.68 -14.83 45.15
CA GLN A 3 9.46 -14.12 44.72
C GLN A 3 8.24 -14.40 45.66
N PRO A 4 6.94 -14.32 45.25
CA PRO A 4 6.12 -13.45 44.35
C PRO A 4 4.77 -12.97 45.00
N TRP A 5 3.80 -12.56 44.14
CA TRP A 5 2.30 -12.57 44.25
C TRP A 5 1.62 -11.20 44.49
N SER A 6 0.43 -10.83 43.98
CA SER A 6 -0.50 -11.33 42.94
C SER A 6 -1.77 -10.44 42.88
N ARG A 7 -2.44 -10.48 41.71
CA ARG A 7 -3.85 -10.11 41.37
C ARG A 7 -4.87 -9.90 42.50
N TYR A 8 -5.81 -8.97 42.28
CA TYR A 8 -7.23 -9.17 42.63
C TYR A 8 -8.19 -8.53 41.60
N TYR A 9 -9.11 -9.35 41.10
CA TYR A 9 -10.38 -8.98 40.46
C TYR A 9 -11.43 -8.76 41.56
N GLY A 10 -12.40 -7.87 41.34
CA GLY A 10 -13.57 -7.73 42.20
C GLY A 10 -14.81 -7.38 41.38
N GLN A 11 -15.66 -8.40 41.13
CA GLN A 11 -17.05 -8.26 40.71
C GLN A 11 -17.88 -7.61 41.83
N SER A 12 -18.92 -6.84 41.49
CA SER A 12 -20.10 -6.80 42.33
C SER A 12 -21.37 -6.88 41.47
N SER A 13 -22.29 -7.70 41.96
CA SER A 13 -23.61 -7.94 41.39
C SER A 13 -24.63 -7.79 42.51
N ALA A 14 -25.82 -7.34 42.10
CA ALA A 14 -27.14 -7.68 42.64
C ALA A 14 -27.75 -6.88 43.81
N ASN A 15 -29.02 -6.51 43.54
CA ASN A 15 -30.23 -6.55 44.40
C ASN A 15 -30.53 -5.35 45.30
N TYR A 16 -31.78 -4.95 45.59
CA TYR A 16 -33.14 -5.10 45.04
C TYR A 16 -34.05 -4.23 45.98
N ASN A 17 -35.27 -3.89 45.53
CA ASN A 17 -36.46 -3.36 46.25
C ASN A 17 -36.86 -1.96 45.78
N GLN A 18 -37.88 -1.80 44.93
CA GLN A 18 -39.34 -1.91 45.17
C GLN A 18 -39.90 -0.93 46.20
N HIS A 19 -40.66 0.06 45.71
CA HIS A 19 -41.96 0.42 46.27
C HIS A 19 -42.89 0.94 45.17
N SER A 20 -44.12 0.44 45.20
CA SER A 20 -45.24 0.62 44.30
C SER A 20 -46.27 1.64 44.82
N SER A 21 -46.95 2.36 43.92
CA SER A 21 -48.40 2.68 43.92
C SER A 21 -48.67 3.64 42.74
N SER A 22 -49.31 3.27 41.63
CA SER A 22 -50.72 2.91 41.35
C SER A 22 -51.68 4.10 41.26
N PHE A 23 -52.26 4.28 40.07
CA PHE A 23 -53.53 4.93 39.62
C PHE A 23 -53.22 5.68 38.31
N GLY A 24 -53.75 5.41 37.12
CA GLY A 24 -54.87 4.60 36.66
C GLY A 24 -55.74 5.46 35.75
N ARG A 25 -55.77 5.21 34.43
CA ARG A 25 -56.96 5.31 33.55
C ARG A 25 -56.69 4.85 32.12
N ARG A 26 -57.64 4.04 31.63
CA ARG A 26 -57.76 3.42 30.31
C ARG A 26 -58.14 4.45 29.23
N SER A 27 -57.74 4.19 27.99
CA SER A 27 -58.65 4.24 26.84
C SER A 27 -58.16 3.29 25.74
N ASN A 28 -59.09 2.48 25.22
CA ASN A 28 -58.93 1.57 24.08
C ASN A 28 -59.17 2.35 22.78
N ASN A 29 -58.37 2.11 21.73
CA ASN A 29 -58.86 1.44 20.51
C ASN A 29 -57.73 1.14 19.52
N PRO A 30 -57.92 0.15 18.62
CA PRO A 30 -56.85 -0.51 17.88
C PRO A 30 -56.73 0.05 16.45
N THR A 31 -55.52 0.04 15.89
CA THR A 31 -55.34 0.08 14.44
C THR A 31 -54.20 -0.83 14.01
N TYR A 32 -54.58 -1.73 13.12
CA TYR A 32 -53.80 -2.70 12.36
C TYR A 32 -52.46 -2.16 11.84
N VAL A 33 -51.39 -2.94 12.03
CA VAL A 33 -50.15 -2.81 11.26
C VAL A 33 -49.96 -4.08 10.45
N HIS A 34 -50.04 -3.94 9.12
CA HIS A 34 -49.73 -4.98 8.16
C HIS A 34 -48.23 -5.29 8.19
N HIS A 35 -47.88 -6.53 8.54
CA HIS A 35 -46.58 -7.11 8.23
C HIS A 35 -46.60 -7.62 6.78
N HIS A 36 -45.83 -6.99 5.89
CA HIS A 36 -45.45 -7.60 4.61
C HIS A 36 -44.02 -8.12 4.70
N SER A 37 -43.90 -9.42 4.95
CA SER A 37 -42.72 -10.22 4.64
C SER A 37 -42.70 -10.49 3.13
N TYR A 38 -41.67 -10.03 2.43
CA TYR A 38 -41.43 -10.46 1.04
C TYR A 38 -40.63 -11.75 1.03
N ASP A 39 -41.33 -12.85 0.72
CA ASP A 39 -40.77 -14.15 0.33
C ASP A 39 -40.15 -14.01 -1.07
N ARG A 40 -38.86 -14.36 -1.22
CA ARG A 40 -38.18 -14.45 -2.51
C ARG A 40 -38.24 -15.89 -3.01
N ARG A 41 -39.34 -16.24 -3.65
CA ARG A 41 -39.40 -17.37 -4.59
C ARG A 41 -40.28 -16.94 -5.76
N ASP A 42 -39.62 -16.75 -6.90
CA ASP A 42 -40.13 -16.94 -8.27
C ASP A 42 -39.13 -16.29 -9.25
N ARG A 43 -38.21 -17.12 -9.75
CA ARG A 43 -37.49 -16.85 -11.00
C ARG A 43 -37.92 -17.92 -12.01
N PRO A 44 -38.36 -17.55 -13.22
CA PRO A 44 -38.58 -18.51 -14.28
C PRO A 44 -37.25 -18.96 -14.90
N ASP A 45 -37.19 -20.27 -15.14
CA ASP A 45 -36.15 -21.01 -15.88
C ASP A 45 -35.92 -20.43 -17.28
N PHE A 46 -34.66 -20.19 -17.62
CA PHE A 46 -34.20 -20.09 -19.00
C PHE A 46 -33.14 -21.17 -19.21
N GLY A 47 -33.49 -22.19 -20.02
CA GLY A 47 -32.59 -23.24 -20.45
C GLY A 47 -31.46 -22.72 -21.36
N PRO A 48 -30.39 -23.51 -21.54
CA PRO A 48 -29.20 -23.08 -22.29
C PRO A 48 -29.40 -23.26 -23.80
N PRO A 49 -28.83 -22.39 -24.66
CA PRO A 49 -28.63 -22.74 -26.05
C PRO A 49 -27.19 -23.21 -26.32
N SER A 50 -27.13 -24.47 -26.74
CA SER A 50 -26.36 -25.07 -27.85
C SER A 50 -24.85 -24.81 -28.00
N GLU A 51 -24.14 -25.94 -27.91
CA GLU A 51 -22.82 -26.23 -28.45
C GLU A 51 -22.74 -25.95 -29.96
N HIS A 52 -21.64 -25.34 -30.40
CA HIS A 52 -21.19 -25.41 -31.79
C HIS A 52 -19.75 -25.92 -31.82
N GLU A 53 -19.65 -27.20 -32.09
CA GLU A 53 -18.50 -27.95 -32.55
C GLU A 53 -18.26 -27.59 -34.04
N PHE A 54 -17.02 -27.28 -34.42
CA PHE A 54 -16.61 -27.33 -35.83
C PHE A 54 -15.19 -27.88 -35.94
N ASP A 55 -15.11 -28.96 -36.71
CA ASP A 55 -13.97 -29.83 -36.97
C ASP A 55 -12.78 -29.16 -37.68
N ALA A 56 -11.63 -29.78 -37.46
CA ALA A 56 -10.37 -29.59 -38.15
C ALA A 56 -10.37 -30.14 -39.59
N GLU A 57 -9.45 -29.65 -40.44
CA GLU A 57 -8.48 -30.41 -41.29
C GLU A 57 -7.94 -29.58 -42.50
N PRO A 58 -6.80 -29.98 -43.13
CA PRO A 58 -5.66 -29.12 -43.48
C PRO A 58 -5.32 -29.01 -44.98
N VAL A 59 -4.38 -28.12 -45.36
CA VAL A 59 -3.62 -28.14 -46.65
C VAL A 59 -2.28 -27.39 -46.44
N GLU A 60 -1.11 -28.04 -46.45
CA GLU A 60 -0.08 -28.12 -47.55
C GLU A 60 0.28 -26.76 -48.21
N LYS A 61 1.50 -26.41 -48.64
CA LYS A 61 2.84 -27.04 -48.77
C LYS A 61 3.84 -25.93 -49.19
N ASP A 62 5.11 -26.34 -49.25
CA ASP A 62 6.26 -25.76 -50.00
C ASP A 62 7.37 -25.19 -49.09
N ALA A 63 8.38 -26.02 -48.78
CA ALA A 63 9.61 -26.25 -49.56
C ALA A 63 10.63 -25.12 -49.37
N ALA A 64 11.93 -25.28 -49.25
CA ALA A 64 12.88 -26.39 -49.11
C ALA A 64 14.23 -25.70 -48.86
N PHE A 65 15.21 -26.36 -48.23
CA PHE A 65 16.58 -26.58 -48.74
C PHE A 65 17.60 -26.86 -47.60
N TYR A 66 18.09 -28.11 -47.61
CA TYR A 66 19.43 -28.66 -47.32
C TYR A 66 20.36 -27.96 -46.29
N HIS A 67 20.83 -28.70 -45.27
CA HIS A 67 21.98 -29.60 -45.39
C HIS A 67 22.25 -30.41 -44.10
N THR A 68 22.55 -31.68 -44.33
CA THR A 68 22.95 -32.80 -43.46
C THR A 68 24.33 -32.61 -42.82
N GLY A 69 24.54 -33.01 -41.55
CA GLY A 69 25.24 -34.26 -41.18
C GLY A 69 26.62 -33.89 -40.56
N GLU A 70 27.20 -34.53 -39.55
CA GLU A 70 27.02 -35.86 -38.93
C GLU A 70 27.53 -35.83 -37.46
N ARG A 71 27.10 -36.80 -36.66
CA ARG A 71 27.57 -37.10 -35.30
C ARG A 71 28.56 -38.28 -35.35
N TYR A 72 29.62 -38.23 -34.56
CA TYR A 72 30.56 -39.33 -34.31
C TYR A 72 30.16 -40.16 -33.07
N TYR A 73 30.33 -41.49 -33.15
CA TYR A 73 30.39 -42.42 -32.00
C TYR A 73 31.40 -43.57 -32.25
N TYR A 74 32.35 -43.69 -31.31
CA TYR A 74 33.07 -44.84 -30.70
C TYR A 74 33.47 -46.16 -31.44
N ASP A 75 34.80 -46.40 -31.38
CA ASP A 75 35.60 -47.58 -30.90
C ASP A 75 35.80 -48.94 -31.63
N PRO A 76 36.96 -49.64 -31.37
CA PRO A 76 37.63 -50.67 -32.20
C PRO A 76 37.40 -52.12 -31.69
N PRO A 77 38.04 -53.20 -32.22
CA PRO A 77 39.41 -53.64 -31.79
C PRO A 77 40.23 -54.59 -32.75
N ASP A 78 41.52 -54.75 -32.38
CA ASP A 78 42.47 -55.91 -32.41
C ASP A 78 42.77 -56.83 -33.62
N GLY A 79 44.07 -57.18 -33.76
CA GLY A 79 44.49 -58.58 -34.00
C GLY A 79 45.59 -58.93 -35.04
N SER A 80 46.82 -59.19 -34.55
CA SER A 80 47.78 -60.28 -34.95
C SER A 80 48.65 -60.26 -36.26
N THR A 81 49.94 -59.85 -36.12
CA THR A 81 51.26 -60.61 -36.28
C THR A 81 51.63 -61.49 -37.51
N PRO A 82 52.92 -61.92 -37.79
CA PRO A 82 54.30 -61.45 -37.42
C PRO A 82 55.52 -61.67 -38.44
N VAL A 83 56.77 -61.35 -37.99
CA VAL A 83 58.19 -61.79 -38.33
C VAL A 83 58.83 -61.33 -39.68
N ALA A 84 60.12 -60.95 -39.87
CA ALA A 84 61.45 -61.22 -39.26
C ALA A 84 62.50 -60.10 -39.58
N SER A 85 63.26 -59.57 -38.59
CA SER A 85 64.68 -59.80 -38.21
C SER A 85 65.81 -59.30 -39.15
N LEU A 86 66.74 -58.47 -38.60
CA LEU A 86 68.21 -58.69 -38.58
C LEU A 86 69.03 -57.55 -37.92
N HIS A 87 69.73 -57.95 -36.85
CA HIS A 87 71.06 -57.53 -36.32
C HIS A 87 71.39 -56.14 -35.73
N GLU A 88 71.72 -56.19 -34.44
CA GLU A 88 72.47 -55.23 -33.61
C GLU A 88 74.01 -55.30 -33.81
N LYS A 89 74.72 -54.17 -33.62
CA LYS A 89 75.74 -54.00 -32.54
C LYS A 89 76.26 -52.54 -32.42
N PRO A 90 76.80 -52.13 -31.23
CA PRO A 90 76.79 -50.74 -30.75
C PRO A 90 78.16 -50.03 -30.79
N LEU A 91 78.16 -48.69 -30.74
CA LEU A 91 79.35 -47.85 -30.52
C LEU A 91 79.04 -46.69 -29.55
N GLY A 92 79.64 -46.80 -28.36
CA GLY A 92 80.33 -45.74 -27.60
C GLY A 92 79.62 -44.41 -27.30
N ALA A 93 79.23 -44.23 -26.04
CA ALA A 93 78.89 -42.94 -25.46
C ALA A 93 80.13 -42.01 -25.41
N THR A 94 80.00 -40.82 -25.99
CA THR A 94 80.93 -39.69 -25.77
C THR A 94 80.21 -38.60 -24.98
N HIS A 95 80.66 -38.37 -23.75
CA HIS A 95 80.30 -37.21 -22.95
C HIS A 95 80.88 -35.95 -23.59
N VAL A 96 80.01 -35.06 -24.06
CA VAL A 96 80.36 -33.67 -24.36
C VAL A 96 79.80 -32.82 -23.23
N VAL A 97 80.69 -32.38 -22.33
CA VAL A 97 80.40 -31.34 -21.35
C VAL A 97 80.45 -30.00 -22.08
N LEU A 98 79.29 -29.44 -22.42
CA LEU A 98 79.17 -28.05 -22.83
C LEU A 98 79.20 -27.18 -21.58
N GLU A 99 80.36 -26.62 -21.27
CA GLU A 99 80.53 -25.63 -20.22
C GLU A 99 79.90 -24.29 -20.69
N HIS A 100 78.60 -24.11 -20.41
CA HIS A 100 77.92 -22.84 -20.63
C HIS A 100 78.48 -21.81 -19.64
N LYS A 101 79.38 -20.93 -20.12
CA LYS A 101 79.78 -19.71 -19.42
C LYS A 101 78.54 -18.87 -19.10
N ASN A 102 78.10 -18.94 -17.84
CA ASN A 102 76.98 -18.20 -17.28
C ASN A 102 77.35 -16.71 -17.15
N LYS A 103 77.26 -15.98 -18.27
CA LYS A 103 77.39 -14.51 -18.30
C LYS A 103 76.04 -13.92 -17.87
N LYS A 104 75.87 -13.80 -16.54
CA LYS A 104 74.92 -12.97 -15.80
C LYS A 104 73.69 -12.47 -16.59
N SER A 105 72.58 -13.18 -16.40
CA SER A 105 71.20 -12.74 -16.60
C SER A 105 70.79 -11.59 -15.65
N SER A 106 71.55 -10.49 -15.61
CA SER A 106 71.13 -9.28 -14.87
C SER A 106 70.13 -8.45 -15.66
N PHE A 107 70.24 -8.43 -17.00
CA PHE A 107 69.38 -7.62 -17.86
C PHE A 107 67.93 -8.14 -17.90
N CYS A 108 67.74 -9.46 -18.00
CA CYS A 108 66.42 -10.08 -18.02
C CYS A 108 65.67 -9.91 -16.69
N MET A 109 66.37 -10.06 -15.55
CA MET A 109 65.77 -9.78 -14.24
C MET A 109 65.38 -8.30 -14.09
N TRP A 110 66.24 -7.36 -14.53
CA TRP A 110 65.94 -5.93 -14.48
C TRP A 110 64.73 -5.55 -15.35
N LEU A 111 64.59 -6.19 -16.51
CA LEU A 111 63.45 -5.98 -17.39
C LEU A 111 62.16 -6.54 -16.79
N MET A 112 62.21 -7.73 -16.19
CA MET A 112 61.05 -8.34 -15.51
C MET A 112 60.63 -7.54 -14.27
N THR A 113 61.56 -7.05 -13.45
CA THR A 113 61.24 -6.19 -12.31
C THR A 113 60.69 -4.84 -12.75
N ALA A 114 61.24 -4.23 -13.81
CA ALA A 114 60.70 -3.00 -14.39
C ALA A 114 59.28 -3.18 -14.93
N LEU A 115 58.98 -4.31 -15.59
CA LEU A 115 57.63 -4.67 -16.05
C LEU A 115 56.66 -4.87 -14.90
N LEU A 116 57.06 -5.56 -13.83
CA LEU A 116 56.22 -5.76 -12.64
C LEU A 116 55.93 -4.44 -11.92
N ILE A 117 56.91 -3.54 -11.85
CA ILE A 117 56.71 -2.19 -11.30
C ILE A 117 55.74 -1.41 -12.19
N LEU A 118 55.90 -1.46 -13.51
CA LEU A 118 55.00 -0.78 -14.45
C LEU A 118 53.55 -1.28 -14.32
N VAL A 119 53.34 -2.59 -14.27
CA VAL A 119 52.02 -3.21 -14.08
C VAL A 119 51.42 -2.80 -12.74
N SER A 120 52.23 -2.78 -11.67
CA SER A 120 51.79 -2.35 -10.34
C SER A 120 51.37 -0.88 -10.33
N VAL A 121 52.12 -0.01 -11.00
CA VAL A 121 51.80 1.42 -11.15
C VAL A 121 50.51 1.61 -11.94
N ILE A 122 50.32 0.87 -13.04
CA ILE A 122 49.08 0.90 -13.84
C ILE A 122 47.89 0.44 -12.99
N LEU A 123 48.05 -0.63 -12.20
CA LEU A 123 46.98 -1.15 -11.34
C LEU A 123 46.58 -0.12 -10.28
N VAL A 124 47.55 0.55 -9.66
CA VAL A 124 47.32 1.63 -8.69
C VAL A 124 46.61 2.81 -9.35
N ILE A 125 47.02 3.21 -10.56
CA ILE A 125 46.34 4.26 -11.34
C ILE A 125 44.90 3.85 -11.66
N CYS A 126 44.65 2.62 -12.09
CA CYS A 126 43.31 2.11 -12.35
C CYS A 126 42.42 2.12 -11.10
N ILE A 127 42.96 1.74 -9.94
CA ILE A 127 42.26 1.79 -8.65
C ILE A 127 41.93 3.23 -8.26
N ILE A 128 42.89 4.16 -8.41
CA ILE A 128 42.67 5.58 -8.15
C ILE A 128 41.59 6.15 -9.07
N LEU A 129 41.66 5.84 -10.38
CA LEU A 129 40.65 6.25 -11.36
C LEU A 129 39.28 5.65 -11.05
N PHE A 130 39.21 4.39 -10.61
CA PHE A 130 37.97 3.76 -10.16
C PHE A 130 37.36 4.52 -8.97
N PHE A 131 38.15 4.89 -7.96
CA PHE A 131 37.64 5.65 -6.82
C PHE A 131 37.24 7.09 -7.19
N ILE A 132 37.97 7.76 -8.09
CA ILE A 132 37.61 9.08 -8.61
C ILE A 132 36.30 9.00 -9.39
N PHE A 133 36.15 7.99 -10.26
CA PHE A 133 34.95 7.80 -11.07
C PHE A 133 33.75 7.38 -10.20
N ALA A 134 33.94 6.49 -9.23
CA ALA A 134 32.91 6.10 -8.27
C ALA A 134 32.42 7.30 -7.44
N ARG A 135 33.33 8.17 -7.01
CA ARG A 135 32.99 9.40 -6.26
C ARG A 135 32.29 10.44 -7.13
N SER A 136 32.70 10.57 -8.38
CA SER A 136 32.04 11.47 -9.35
C SER A 136 30.65 10.96 -9.72
N TYR A 137 30.50 9.65 -9.88
CA TYR A 137 29.23 8.98 -10.14
C TYR A 137 28.26 9.13 -8.97
N THR A 138 28.71 8.97 -7.73
CA THR A 138 27.86 9.20 -6.55
C THR A 138 27.44 10.66 -6.41
N GLN A 139 28.31 11.62 -6.70
CA GLN A 139 27.94 13.05 -6.72
C GLN A 139 26.96 13.41 -7.85
N LEU A 140 27.13 12.83 -9.04
CA LEU A 140 26.19 13.03 -10.14
C LEU A 140 24.81 12.44 -9.81
N LYS A 141 24.78 11.25 -9.19
CA LYS A 141 23.55 10.60 -8.75
C LYS A 141 22.83 11.37 -7.64
N SER A 142 23.57 11.93 -6.67
CA SER A 142 22.96 12.76 -5.62
C SER A 142 22.41 14.07 -6.18
N SER A 143 23.13 14.70 -7.10
CA SER A 143 22.70 15.94 -7.75
C SER A 143 21.46 15.73 -8.64
N SER A 144 21.39 14.61 -9.38
CA SER A 144 20.22 14.27 -10.19
C SER A 144 19.02 13.86 -9.33
N SER A 145 19.22 13.14 -8.22
CA SER A 145 18.15 12.82 -7.28
C SER A 145 17.60 14.05 -6.57
N ASP A 146 18.47 15.01 -6.23
CA ASP A 146 18.06 16.28 -5.62
C ASP A 146 17.31 17.16 -6.63
N LEU A 147 17.76 17.19 -7.88
CA LEU A 147 17.07 17.91 -8.95
C LEU A 147 15.69 17.30 -9.25
N LEU A 148 15.63 15.96 -9.35
CA LEU A 148 14.38 15.22 -9.52
C LEU A 148 13.46 15.45 -8.32
N GLY A 149 13.98 15.42 -7.09
CA GLY A 149 13.19 15.69 -5.89
C GLY A 149 12.63 17.11 -5.86
N ARG A 150 13.41 18.11 -6.27
CA ARG A 150 12.93 19.49 -6.44
C ARG A 150 11.89 19.62 -7.55
N GLN A 151 12.07 18.91 -8.67
CA GLN A 151 11.11 18.90 -9.77
C GLN A 151 9.81 18.21 -9.37
N LEU A 152 9.85 17.08 -8.67
CA LEU A 152 8.68 16.38 -8.16
C LEU A 152 7.93 17.23 -7.13
N GLN A 153 8.66 17.88 -6.21
CA GLN A 153 8.08 18.80 -5.24
C GLN A 153 7.47 20.05 -5.91
N ALA A 154 8.08 20.57 -6.98
CA ALA A 154 7.59 21.72 -7.74
C ALA A 154 6.44 21.38 -8.70
N ALA A 155 6.43 20.16 -9.26
CA ALA A 155 5.36 19.65 -10.11
C ALA A 155 4.12 19.24 -9.29
N TYR A 156 4.29 19.03 -7.98
CA TYR A 156 3.19 18.77 -7.08
C TYR A 156 2.34 20.03 -6.89
N ILE A 157 1.13 20.01 -7.45
CA ILE A 157 0.17 21.12 -7.35
C ILE A 157 -0.16 21.33 -5.87
N GLN A 158 0.27 22.46 -5.32
CA GLN A 158 -0.10 22.88 -3.98
C GLN A 158 -1.63 22.92 -3.88
N PRO A 159 -2.22 22.27 -2.88
CA PRO A 159 -3.66 22.29 -2.73
C PRO A 159 -4.11 23.72 -2.43
N LYS A 160 -5.15 24.16 -3.15
CA LYS A 160 -5.76 25.48 -2.97
C LYS A 160 -6.48 25.62 -1.62
N PHE A 161 -6.71 24.50 -0.93
CA PHE A 161 -7.41 24.41 0.35
C PHE A 161 -6.54 23.66 1.36
N ASP A 162 -6.55 24.09 2.61
CA ASP A 162 -5.84 23.40 3.67
C ASP A 162 -6.41 21.98 3.86
N HIS A 163 -5.52 20.99 3.96
CA HIS A 163 -5.92 19.60 4.22
C HIS A 163 -6.66 19.45 5.56
N VAL A 164 -6.25 20.22 6.57
CA VAL A 164 -6.79 20.19 7.92
C VAL A 164 -7.34 21.57 8.25
N VAL A 165 -8.57 21.63 8.77
CA VAL A 165 -9.22 22.86 9.24
C VAL A 165 -9.51 22.77 10.74
N THR A 166 -9.51 23.91 11.44
CA THR A 166 -9.85 23.96 12.86
C THR A 166 -11.36 23.90 13.06
N PRO A 167 -11.85 23.47 14.24
CA PRO A 167 -13.26 23.60 14.59
C PRO A 167 -13.77 25.06 14.52
N SER A 168 -12.93 26.04 14.86
CA SER A 168 -13.29 27.46 14.75
C SER A 168 -13.48 27.92 13.30
N PHE A 169 -12.72 27.38 12.35
CA PHE A 169 -12.94 27.60 10.93
C PHE A 169 -14.29 27.05 10.50
N VAL A 170 -14.62 25.82 10.91
CA VAL A 170 -15.90 25.17 10.59
C VAL A 170 -17.07 25.98 11.18
N LEU A 171 -16.98 26.36 12.46
CA LEU A 171 -17.98 27.22 13.11
C LEU A 171 -18.16 28.55 12.36
N THR A 172 -17.06 29.21 12.00
CA THR A 172 -17.10 30.46 11.23
C THR A 172 -17.78 30.25 9.89
N ALA A 173 -17.48 29.15 9.19
CA ALA A 173 -18.10 28.82 7.91
C ALA A 173 -19.60 28.58 8.03
N VAL A 174 -20.05 27.92 9.10
CA VAL A 174 -21.48 27.73 9.42
C VAL A 174 -22.17 29.06 9.70
N ILE A 175 -21.63 29.88 10.62
CA ILE A 175 -22.22 31.17 11.01
C ILE A 175 -22.29 32.14 9.83
N THR A 176 -21.23 32.19 9.02
CA THR A 176 -21.16 33.06 7.84
C THR A 176 -21.83 32.48 6.61
N LYS A 177 -22.52 31.33 6.73
CA LYS A 177 -23.27 30.65 5.67
C LYS A 177 -22.43 30.38 4.42
N ARG A 178 -21.15 30.02 4.60
CA ARG A 178 -20.31 29.55 3.50
C ARG A 178 -20.84 28.22 2.99
N LYS A 179 -20.65 27.97 1.69
CA LYS A 179 -21.04 26.71 1.05
C LYS A 179 -20.08 25.57 1.44
N ILE A 180 -20.32 24.99 2.62
CA ILE A 180 -19.62 23.80 3.11
C ILE A 180 -20.57 22.60 3.11
N CYS A 181 -20.00 21.42 2.95
CA CYS A 181 -20.68 20.14 3.08
C CYS A 181 -20.01 19.36 4.22
N LEU A 182 -20.61 19.36 5.40
CA LEU A 182 -20.04 18.74 6.60
C LEU A 182 -20.47 17.27 6.69
N LEU A 183 -19.50 16.37 6.72
CA LEU A 183 -19.73 14.92 6.65
C LEU A 183 -19.17 14.21 7.87
N ASP A 184 -20.05 13.47 8.56
CA ASP A 184 -19.65 12.52 9.60
C ASP A 184 -19.22 11.21 8.94
N ALA A 185 -17.93 10.92 8.99
CA ALA A 185 -17.32 9.72 8.44
C ALA A 185 -17.03 8.67 9.51
N THR A 186 -17.82 8.58 10.59
CA THR A 186 -17.63 7.53 11.59
C THR A 186 -17.90 6.13 11.00
N GLY A 187 -16.85 5.28 10.93
CA GLY A 187 -16.89 3.95 10.31
C GLY A 187 -16.39 2.79 11.18
N SER A 188 -16.44 2.92 12.51
CA SER A 188 -15.81 1.98 13.46
C SER A 188 -16.50 0.62 13.60
N GLY A 189 -17.72 0.46 13.09
CA GLY A 189 -18.55 -0.74 13.27
C GLY A 189 -19.38 -1.11 12.05
N THR A 190 -20.43 -1.89 12.29
CA THR A 190 -21.46 -2.22 11.29
C THR A 190 -22.23 -0.98 10.84
N TYR A 191 -22.97 -1.10 9.73
CA TYR A 191 -23.87 -0.05 9.24
C TYR A 191 -24.77 0.50 10.36
N ASP A 192 -25.44 -0.40 11.11
CA ASP A 192 -26.39 0.00 12.15
C ASP A 192 -25.68 0.69 13.33
N GLU A 193 -24.51 0.20 13.74
CA GLU A 193 -23.74 0.84 14.80
C GLU A 193 -23.31 2.25 14.41
N ASN A 194 -22.74 2.44 13.21
CA ASN A 194 -22.31 3.75 12.73
C ASN A 194 -23.49 4.72 12.58
N ARG A 195 -24.64 4.23 12.08
CA ARG A 195 -25.86 5.02 11.96
C ARG A 195 -26.41 5.43 13.33
N LEU A 196 -26.45 4.51 14.29
CA LEU A 196 -26.91 4.80 15.66
C LEU A 196 -26.00 5.82 16.35
N LEU A 197 -24.70 5.73 16.10
CA LEU A 197 -23.71 6.68 16.59
C LEU A 197 -23.97 8.09 16.07
N PHE A 198 -24.18 8.26 14.76
CA PHE A 198 -24.57 9.54 14.18
C PHE A 198 -25.90 10.05 14.76
N ASN A 199 -26.92 9.17 14.81
CA ASN A 199 -28.24 9.55 15.30
C ASN A 199 -28.25 9.98 16.77
N LYS A 200 -27.29 9.49 17.56
CA LYS A 200 -27.15 9.88 18.96
C LYS A 200 -26.66 11.32 19.10
N GLU A 201 -25.61 11.68 18.36
CA GLU A 201 -25.06 13.03 18.34
C GLU A 201 -24.17 13.24 17.10
N HIS A 202 -24.30 14.39 16.45
CA HIS A 202 -23.48 14.84 15.32
C HIS A 202 -23.40 16.37 15.29
N ILE A 203 -22.44 16.95 14.56
CA ILE A 203 -22.36 18.41 14.42
C ILE A 203 -23.60 18.90 13.67
N LYS A 204 -24.20 20.01 14.14
CA LYS A 204 -25.40 20.59 13.53
C LYS A 204 -25.26 20.77 12.02
N GLY A 205 -26.22 20.23 11.27
CA GLY A 205 -26.25 20.28 9.80
C GLY A 205 -25.30 19.31 9.08
N ALA A 206 -24.59 18.42 9.79
CA ALA A 206 -23.79 17.38 9.18
C ALA A 206 -24.65 16.31 8.50
N GLN A 207 -24.15 15.72 7.43
CA GLN A 207 -24.70 14.51 6.82
C GLN A 207 -23.88 13.30 7.25
N TRP A 208 -24.53 12.17 7.52
CA TRP A 208 -23.83 10.91 7.68
C TRP A 208 -23.28 10.40 6.35
N PHE A 209 -21.98 10.08 6.30
CA PHE A 209 -21.33 9.47 5.16
C PHE A 209 -21.16 7.96 5.39
N ASP A 210 -21.99 7.18 4.71
CA ASP A 210 -22.04 5.73 4.79
C ASP A 210 -21.14 5.09 3.73
N PHE A 211 -20.04 4.50 4.21
CA PHE A 211 -19.05 3.85 3.37
C PHE A 211 -19.58 2.62 2.62
N THR A 212 -20.72 2.05 3.01
CA THR A 212 -21.33 0.90 2.29
C THR A 212 -21.90 1.29 0.93
N ASN A 213 -22.21 2.57 0.69
CA ASN A 213 -22.66 3.05 -0.62
C ASN A 213 -21.51 3.35 -1.61
N VAL A 214 -20.27 3.33 -1.12
CA VAL A 214 -19.08 3.68 -1.91
C VAL A 214 -18.05 2.55 -1.98
N THR A 215 -18.37 1.40 -1.41
CA THR A 215 -17.58 0.17 -1.49
C THR A 215 -18.47 -1.00 -1.89
N ASN A 216 -18.04 -1.81 -2.85
CA ASN A 216 -18.74 -3.02 -3.27
C ASN A 216 -18.08 -4.25 -2.64
N GLU A 217 -18.88 -5.13 -2.03
CA GLU A 217 -18.41 -6.48 -1.70
C GLU A 217 -18.52 -7.36 -2.94
N GLN A 218 -17.38 -7.70 -3.54
CA GLN A 218 -17.32 -8.67 -4.64
C GLN A 218 -17.52 -10.11 -4.12
N PRO A 219 -17.82 -11.08 -5.01
CA PRO A 219 -17.81 -12.51 -4.66
C PRO A 219 -16.47 -12.98 -4.04
N THR A 220 -15.37 -12.27 -4.35
CA THR A 220 -14.02 -12.49 -3.82
C THR A 220 -13.81 -11.93 -2.40
N LYS A 221 -14.83 -11.28 -1.80
CA LYS A 221 -14.79 -10.54 -0.53
C LYS A 221 -13.82 -9.35 -0.51
N LEU A 222 -13.22 -9.01 -1.64
CA LEU A 222 -12.50 -7.75 -1.79
C LEU A 222 -13.52 -6.61 -1.78
N LYS A 223 -13.26 -5.60 -0.96
CA LYS A 223 -14.00 -4.34 -0.98
C LYS A 223 -13.35 -3.45 -2.04
N GLU A 224 -13.98 -3.36 -3.19
CA GLU A 224 -13.54 -2.48 -4.29
C GLU A 224 -14.30 -1.16 -4.22
N LEU A 225 -13.67 -0.08 -4.67
CA LEU A 225 -14.38 1.18 -4.87
C LEU A 225 -15.49 1.04 -5.92
N VAL A 226 -16.59 1.74 -5.70
CA VAL A 226 -17.68 1.83 -6.68
C VAL A 226 -17.25 2.62 -7.93
N HIS A 227 -17.97 2.42 -9.03
CA HIS A 227 -17.81 3.24 -10.23
C HIS A 227 -18.12 4.73 -9.93
N PRO A 228 -17.47 5.71 -10.57
CA PRO A 228 -17.67 7.14 -10.28
C PRO A 228 -19.13 7.57 -10.38
N LEU A 229 -19.91 7.01 -11.30
CA LEU A 229 -21.34 7.32 -11.44
C LEU A 229 -22.17 6.88 -10.22
N VAL A 230 -21.79 5.79 -9.55
CA VAL A 230 -22.45 5.33 -8.32
C VAL A 230 -22.07 6.25 -7.16
N PHE A 231 -20.77 6.56 -7.01
CA PHE A 231 -20.30 7.54 -6.05
C PHE A 231 -21.00 8.89 -6.24
N GLN A 232 -21.11 9.36 -7.49
CA GLN A 232 -21.80 10.58 -7.87
C GLN A 232 -23.26 10.57 -7.45
N SER A 233 -24.01 9.50 -7.71
CA SER A 233 -25.42 9.40 -7.30
C SER A 233 -25.54 9.55 -5.79
N TYR A 234 -24.73 8.78 -5.05
CA TYR A 234 -24.76 8.78 -3.59
C TYR A 234 -24.44 10.17 -2.99
N VAL A 235 -23.36 10.82 -3.42
CA VAL A 235 -22.99 12.14 -2.88
C VAL A 235 -23.99 13.23 -3.27
N ARG A 236 -24.63 13.12 -4.45
CA ARG A 236 -25.73 14.02 -4.84
C ARG A 236 -26.97 13.80 -3.99
N GLU A 237 -27.26 12.57 -3.58
CA GLU A 237 -28.36 12.27 -2.63
C GLU A 237 -28.12 12.88 -1.25
N LEU A 238 -26.86 13.08 -0.84
CA LEU A 238 -26.49 13.86 0.34
C LEU A 238 -26.58 15.38 0.15
N GLY A 239 -26.99 15.85 -1.04
CA GLY A 239 -27.05 17.27 -1.38
C GLY A 239 -25.71 17.92 -1.71
N ILE A 240 -24.68 17.13 -2.03
CA ILE A 240 -23.33 17.66 -2.26
C ILE A 240 -23.20 18.18 -3.70
N ASP A 241 -22.75 19.43 -3.81
CA ASP A 241 -22.47 20.11 -5.07
C ASP A 241 -20.99 20.10 -5.44
N LYS A 242 -20.68 20.27 -6.73
CA LYS A 242 -19.31 20.35 -7.26
C LYS A 242 -18.49 21.53 -6.72
N ASP A 243 -19.15 22.58 -6.25
CA ASP A 243 -18.50 23.75 -5.68
C ASP A 243 -18.44 23.74 -4.15
N CYS A 244 -19.07 22.76 -3.49
CA CYS A 244 -19.08 22.60 -2.04
C CYS A 244 -17.66 22.35 -1.48
N HIS A 245 -17.30 23.03 -0.39
CA HIS A 245 -16.12 22.64 0.38
C HIS A 245 -16.52 21.52 1.34
N VAL A 246 -16.12 20.29 0.99
CA VAL A 246 -16.41 19.10 1.78
C VAL A 246 -15.48 19.07 2.98
N ILE A 247 -16.04 18.93 4.19
CA ILE A 247 -15.29 18.85 5.43
C ILE A 247 -15.69 17.56 6.13
N PHE A 248 -14.73 16.64 6.24
CA PHE A 248 -14.93 15.41 6.99
C PHE A 248 -14.57 15.60 8.45
N TYR A 249 -15.29 14.90 9.32
CA TYR A 249 -14.88 14.63 10.68
C TYR A 249 -15.28 13.20 11.08
N ASP A 250 -14.72 12.69 12.15
CA ASP A 250 -15.18 11.48 12.84
C ASP A 250 -15.33 11.76 14.34
N ARG A 251 -15.69 10.75 15.13
CA ARG A 251 -15.90 11.00 16.57
C ARG A 251 -14.61 11.39 17.31
N GLY A 252 -13.49 10.74 16.99
CA GLY A 252 -12.22 10.90 17.71
C GLY A 252 -12.23 10.39 19.16
N ASP A 253 -13.11 9.42 19.48
CA ASP A 253 -13.31 8.91 20.84
C ASP A 253 -12.30 7.81 21.25
N ASP A 254 -11.84 6.99 20.29
CA ASP A 254 -10.78 5.98 20.47
C ASP A 254 -10.18 5.54 19.11
N GLU A 255 -9.23 4.60 19.13
CA GLU A 255 -8.60 4.01 17.93
C GLU A 255 -9.60 3.36 16.94
N ALA A 256 -10.74 2.87 17.45
CA ALA A 256 -11.81 2.31 16.62
C ALA A 256 -12.56 3.44 15.88
N PHE A 257 -12.79 4.57 16.55
CA PHE A 257 -13.39 5.81 16.01
C PHE A 257 -12.36 6.83 15.48
N SER A 258 -11.26 6.31 14.91
CA SER A 258 -10.10 7.11 14.49
C SER A 258 -10.24 7.77 13.12
N ILE A 259 -9.33 8.74 12.91
CA ILE A 259 -9.02 9.54 11.71
C ILE A 259 -9.01 8.76 10.39
N LYS A 260 -8.87 7.43 10.45
CA LYS A 260 -8.79 6.56 9.28
C LYS A 260 -9.99 6.67 8.36
N TRP A 261 -11.20 6.82 8.90
CA TRP A 261 -12.39 6.92 8.07
C TRP A 261 -12.59 8.33 7.51
N ALA A 262 -12.30 9.38 8.27
CA ALA A 262 -12.28 10.74 7.74
C ALA A 262 -11.23 10.91 6.63
N THR A 263 -10.04 10.33 6.79
CA THR A 263 -9.00 10.33 5.73
C THR A 263 -9.37 9.44 4.55
N PHE A 264 -10.07 8.33 4.77
CA PHE A 264 -10.56 7.49 3.69
C PHE A 264 -11.62 8.23 2.86
N GLY A 265 -12.61 8.87 3.52
CA GLY A 265 -13.58 9.75 2.85
C GLY A 265 -12.90 10.89 2.08
N TYR A 266 -11.91 11.54 2.70
CA TYR A 266 -11.08 12.55 2.04
C TYR A 266 -10.41 11.99 0.77
N TRP A 267 -9.79 10.82 0.86
CA TRP A 267 -9.13 10.17 -0.26
C TRP A 267 -10.12 9.81 -1.38
N LEU A 268 -11.31 9.28 -1.05
CA LEU A 268 -12.35 8.97 -2.03
C LEU A 268 -12.75 10.22 -2.84
N PHE A 269 -13.00 11.35 -2.18
CA PHE A 269 -13.33 12.59 -2.89
C PHE A 269 -12.22 13.03 -3.85
N ARG A 270 -10.94 12.86 -3.45
CA ARG A 270 -9.79 13.15 -4.31
C ARG A 270 -9.72 12.18 -5.50
N VAL A 271 -9.89 10.89 -5.26
CA VAL A 271 -9.95 9.84 -6.31
C VAL A 271 -11.07 10.10 -7.30
N PHE A 272 -12.22 10.63 -6.85
CA PHE A 272 -13.35 10.98 -7.71
C PHE A 272 -13.32 12.43 -8.22
N GLY A 273 -12.17 13.10 -8.15
CA GLY A 273 -11.92 14.36 -8.85
C GLY A 273 -12.31 15.63 -8.10
N HIS A 274 -12.71 15.54 -6.84
CA HIS A 274 -13.07 16.69 -6.00
C HIS A 274 -11.93 17.13 -5.09
N SER A 275 -11.36 18.30 -5.39
CA SER A 275 -10.19 18.83 -4.67
C SER A 275 -10.55 19.71 -3.46
N LYS A 276 -11.79 20.20 -3.36
CA LYS A 276 -12.25 21.05 -2.26
C LYS A 276 -12.67 20.22 -1.07
N VAL A 277 -11.71 19.53 -0.46
CA VAL A 277 -11.95 18.65 0.67
C VAL A 277 -10.92 18.90 1.77
N SER A 278 -11.38 18.87 3.02
CA SER A 278 -10.57 19.02 4.24
C SER A 278 -11.06 18.07 5.33
N ILE A 279 -10.25 17.89 6.38
CA ILE A 279 -10.63 17.18 7.60
C ILE A 279 -10.63 18.17 8.77
N MET A 280 -11.66 18.13 9.61
CA MET A 280 -11.71 18.93 10.83
C MET A 280 -10.83 18.30 11.92
N GLN A 281 -9.87 19.06 12.43
CA GLN A 281 -8.96 18.62 13.48
C GLN A 281 -9.72 18.28 14.78
N GLY A 282 -9.38 17.13 15.37
CA GLY A 282 -9.89 16.70 16.67
C GLY A 282 -11.31 16.12 16.66
N GLY A 283 -11.96 16.05 15.49
CA GLY A 283 -13.27 15.41 15.33
C GLY A 283 -14.37 15.96 16.23
N LEU A 284 -15.40 15.15 16.46
CA LEU A 284 -16.53 15.48 17.35
C LEU A 284 -16.09 15.60 18.82
N ARG A 285 -15.05 14.88 19.25
CA ARG A 285 -14.45 14.99 20.59
C ARG A 285 -13.98 16.42 20.87
N GLN A 286 -13.22 17.03 19.95
CA GLN A 286 -12.79 18.41 20.11
C GLN A 286 -13.95 19.40 19.98
N TRP A 287 -14.91 19.16 19.08
CA TRP A 287 -16.12 19.98 18.97
C TRP A 287 -16.91 20.02 20.29
N ARG A 288 -17.17 18.86 20.93
CA ARG A 288 -17.82 18.75 22.24
C ARG A 288 -17.06 19.48 23.34
N LYS A 289 -15.72 19.37 23.34
CA LYS A 289 -14.89 20.10 24.30
C LYS A 289 -15.06 21.61 24.17
N LEU A 290 -15.11 22.13 22.94
CA LEU A 290 -15.32 23.55 22.68
C LEU A 290 -16.74 24.01 23.00
N GLN A 291 -17.73 23.15 22.78
CA GLN A 291 -19.13 23.41 23.15
C GLN A 291 -19.30 23.71 24.65
N GLN A 292 -18.53 23.05 25.52
CA GLN A 292 -18.57 23.33 26.97
C GLN A 292 -18.19 24.78 27.32
N ALA A 293 -17.40 25.44 26.46
CA ALA A 293 -16.97 26.83 26.65
C ALA A 293 -17.75 27.84 25.77
N ASN A 294 -18.31 27.41 24.64
CA ASN A 294 -19.10 28.24 23.74
C ASN A 294 -20.27 27.44 23.16
N ALA A 295 -21.50 27.83 23.50
CA ALA A 295 -22.73 27.18 23.04
C ALA A 295 -22.97 27.27 21.52
N GLU A 296 -22.24 28.12 20.79
CA GLU A 296 -22.31 28.19 19.32
C GLU A 296 -21.78 26.93 18.62
N TYR A 297 -20.96 26.10 19.29
CA TYR A 297 -20.58 24.78 18.78
C TYR A 297 -21.75 23.80 18.94
N GLU A 298 -22.78 23.97 18.11
CA GLU A 298 -24.02 23.22 18.17
C GLU A 298 -23.85 21.74 17.76
N ILE A 299 -24.61 20.86 18.43
CA ILE A 299 -24.70 19.42 18.16
C ILE A 299 -26.18 19.08 18.03
N GLU A 300 -26.50 18.17 17.10
CA GLU A 300 -27.84 17.68 16.84
C GLU A 300 -27.92 16.17 17.11
N SER A 301 -29.15 15.67 17.22
CA SER A 301 -29.47 14.24 17.32
C SER A 301 -30.63 13.92 16.39
N GLY A 302 -30.78 12.65 16.02
CA GLY A 302 -31.72 12.20 15.00
C GLY A 302 -31.04 11.88 13.67
N THR A 303 -31.84 11.57 12.66
CA THR A 303 -31.34 11.20 11.33
C THR A 303 -30.74 12.39 10.60
N SER A 304 -29.94 12.12 9.55
CA SER A 304 -29.39 13.17 8.69
C SER A 304 -30.47 14.17 8.26
N PRO A 305 -30.20 15.47 8.28
CA PRO A 305 -31.15 16.46 7.81
C PRO A 305 -31.46 16.20 6.33
N ALA A 306 -32.72 16.30 5.94
CA ALA A 306 -33.08 16.16 4.53
C ALA A 306 -32.37 17.26 3.72
N PRO A 307 -31.59 16.93 2.67
CA PRO A 307 -30.97 17.94 1.84
C PRO A 307 -32.04 18.75 1.11
N ALA A 308 -31.76 20.03 0.84
CA ALA A 308 -32.70 20.94 0.17
C ALA A 308 -33.07 20.48 -1.25
N GLY A 309 -32.25 19.63 -1.84
CA GLY A 309 -32.45 19.00 -3.13
C GLY A 309 -31.27 18.06 -3.44
N SER A 310 -31.36 17.36 -4.56
CA SER A 310 -30.20 16.61 -5.06
C SER A 310 -29.09 17.58 -5.47
N GLY A 311 -27.85 17.27 -5.08
CA GLY A 311 -26.69 18.06 -5.45
C GLY A 311 -26.30 17.88 -6.93
N ASN A 312 -25.27 18.62 -7.36
CA ASN A 312 -24.74 18.60 -8.72
C ASN A 312 -23.29 18.10 -8.83
N PHE A 313 -22.80 17.33 -7.85
CA PHE A 313 -21.45 16.76 -7.86
C PHE A 313 -21.10 16.06 -9.18
N GLU A 314 -19.87 16.20 -9.67
CA GLU A 314 -19.40 15.53 -10.88
C GLU A 314 -18.21 14.64 -10.52
N ALA A 315 -18.39 13.32 -10.65
CA ALA A 315 -17.36 12.35 -10.30
C ALA A 315 -16.58 11.92 -11.53
N GLN A 316 -15.25 11.93 -11.43
CA GLN A 316 -14.35 11.41 -12.46
C GLN A 316 -13.16 10.72 -11.80
N TRP A 317 -12.70 9.62 -12.39
CA TRP A 317 -11.50 8.95 -11.91
C TRP A 317 -10.28 9.87 -11.96
N SER A 318 -9.50 9.85 -10.88
CA SER A 318 -8.25 10.58 -10.75
C SER A 318 -7.11 9.60 -10.47
N SER A 319 -6.46 9.13 -11.54
CA SER A 319 -5.33 8.18 -11.47
C SER A 319 -4.10 8.73 -10.71
N GLN A 320 -4.08 10.02 -10.41
CA GLN A 320 -3.04 10.64 -9.59
C GLN A 320 -3.10 10.21 -8.11
N TYR A 321 -4.21 9.65 -7.61
CA TYR A 321 -4.37 9.29 -6.18
C TYR A 321 -4.60 7.81 -5.92
N ILE A 322 -4.87 7.03 -6.97
CA ILE A 322 -5.16 5.60 -6.89
C ILE A 322 -4.19 4.80 -7.74
N VAL A 323 -3.85 3.61 -7.27
CA VAL A 323 -2.95 2.65 -7.89
C VAL A 323 -3.64 1.29 -7.91
N THR A 324 -3.46 0.54 -8.99
CA THR A 324 -4.03 -0.78 -9.21
C THR A 324 -2.97 -1.87 -9.08
N PHE A 325 -3.39 -3.14 -8.99
CA PHE A 325 -2.46 -4.28 -8.96
C PHE A 325 -1.43 -4.27 -10.12
N PRO A 326 -1.83 -4.09 -11.40
CA PRO A 326 -0.88 -4.00 -12.51
C PRO A 326 0.17 -2.90 -12.34
N ASP A 327 -0.18 -1.75 -11.75
CA ASP A 327 0.76 -0.66 -11.52
C ASP A 327 1.84 -1.05 -10.49
N ILE A 328 1.47 -1.82 -9.46
CA ILE A 328 2.45 -2.34 -8.49
C ILE A 328 3.39 -3.35 -9.16
N VAL A 329 2.86 -4.23 -10.02
CA VAL A 329 3.67 -5.18 -10.79
C VAL A 329 4.63 -4.43 -11.72
N ALA A 330 4.15 -3.44 -12.46
CA ALA A 330 4.97 -2.60 -13.34
C ALA A 330 6.07 -1.86 -12.57
N ASN A 331 5.81 -1.44 -11.32
CA ASN A 331 6.86 -0.83 -10.48
C ASN A 331 8.05 -1.78 -10.26
N PHE A 332 7.85 -3.11 -10.19
CA PHE A 332 8.95 -4.08 -10.10
C PHE A 332 9.76 -4.22 -11.40
N GLU A 333 9.19 -3.84 -12.55
CA GLU A 333 9.89 -3.85 -13.84
C GLU A 333 10.82 -2.64 -14.01
N THR A 334 10.59 -1.57 -13.24
CA THR A 334 11.40 -0.34 -13.31
C THR A 334 12.77 -0.45 -12.63
N GLY A 335 12.96 -1.40 -11.72
CA GLY A 335 14.19 -1.55 -10.96
C GLY A 335 14.26 -2.79 -10.07
N ASN A 336 15.48 -3.30 -9.88
CA ASN A 336 15.74 -4.53 -9.13
C ASN A 336 15.82 -4.33 -7.61
N THR A 337 16.03 -3.10 -7.15
CA THR A 337 16.09 -2.73 -5.72
C THR A 337 15.09 -1.62 -5.43
N ARG A 338 14.72 -1.45 -4.16
CA ARG A 338 13.84 -0.35 -3.72
C ARG A 338 14.31 1.02 -4.23
N GLU A 339 15.60 1.31 -4.13
CA GLU A 339 16.22 2.59 -4.50
C GLU A 339 16.35 2.81 -6.01
N THR A 340 16.12 1.76 -6.81
CA THR A 340 16.19 1.83 -8.28
C THR A 340 14.83 1.76 -8.95
N ARG A 341 13.77 1.44 -8.20
CA ARG A 341 12.39 1.47 -8.70
C ARG A 341 11.86 2.89 -8.84
N GLU A 342 10.79 3.06 -9.60
CA GLU A 342 10.11 4.35 -9.76
C GLU A 342 9.41 4.79 -8.47
N TYR A 343 8.78 3.87 -7.74
CA TYR A 343 8.02 4.16 -6.53
C TYR A 343 8.49 3.38 -5.31
N LEU A 344 8.58 4.07 -4.17
CA LEU A 344 8.67 3.44 -2.85
C LEU A 344 7.33 2.79 -2.50
N LEU A 345 7.36 1.58 -1.95
CA LEU A 345 6.17 0.92 -1.40
C LEU A 345 6.15 1.10 0.11
N ILE A 346 5.06 1.65 0.64
CA ILE A 346 4.90 1.96 2.07
C ILE A 346 3.70 1.20 2.64
N ASP A 347 3.93 0.41 3.68
CA ASP A 347 2.91 -0.37 4.36
C ASP A 347 2.46 0.34 5.65
N ALA A 348 1.17 0.68 5.72
CA ALA A 348 0.56 1.38 6.84
C ALA A 348 -0.03 0.48 7.94
N ARG A 349 0.14 -0.84 7.82
CA ARG A 349 -0.35 -1.81 8.81
C ARG A 349 0.50 -1.82 10.08
N THR A 350 0.07 -2.58 11.10
CA THR A 350 0.86 -2.69 12.32
C THR A 350 2.15 -3.47 12.06
N PRO A 351 3.19 -3.30 12.89
CA PRO A 351 4.43 -4.07 12.77
C PRO A 351 4.22 -5.59 12.80
N GLU A 352 3.22 -6.08 13.55
CA GLU A 352 2.87 -7.52 13.61
C GLU A 352 2.29 -8.01 12.28
N GLU A 353 1.49 -7.19 11.60
CA GLU A 353 0.93 -7.52 10.29
C GLU A 353 2.00 -7.52 9.21
N PHE A 354 2.85 -6.49 9.20
CA PHE A 354 4.00 -6.40 8.29
C PHE A 354 4.95 -7.60 8.45
N LYS A 355 5.22 -8.02 9.69
CA LYS A 355 6.01 -9.22 10.00
C LYS A 355 5.25 -10.53 9.76
N GLY A 356 3.99 -10.50 9.36
CA GLY A 356 3.17 -11.70 9.14
C GLY A 356 2.86 -12.51 10.40
N ILE A 357 2.96 -11.92 11.59
CA ILE A 357 2.56 -12.53 12.86
C ILE A 357 1.03 -12.51 13.00
N LYS A 358 0.41 -11.45 12.49
CA LYS A 358 -1.05 -11.28 12.36
C LYS A 358 -1.37 -10.96 10.91
N TRP A 359 -2.60 -11.18 10.49
CA TRP A 359 -3.08 -10.73 9.19
C TRP A 359 -4.61 -10.67 9.16
N ASP A 360 -5.13 -9.93 8.20
CA ASP A 360 -6.55 -9.90 7.89
C ASP A 360 -7.04 -11.27 7.43
N LYS A 361 -8.20 -11.72 7.89
CA LYS A 361 -8.79 -13.02 7.50
C LYS A 361 -9.12 -13.10 6.01
N LEU A 362 -9.22 -11.97 5.32
CA LEU A 362 -9.41 -11.90 3.88
C LEU A 362 -8.11 -12.17 3.10
N ALA A 363 -6.94 -11.99 3.72
CA ALA A 363 -5.66 -12.21 3.06
C ALA A 363 -5.23 -13.69 3.08
N ILE A 364 -4.51 -14.12 2.04
CA ILE A 364 -3.88 -15.45 1.98
C ILE A 364 -2.52 -15.37 2.71
N GLY A 365 -2.59 -15.21 4.04
CA GLY A 365 -1.44 -15.17 4.92
C GLY A 365 -0.92 -13.77 5.28
N GLY A 366 0.00 -13.75 6.23
CA GLY A 366 0.70 -12.55 6.67
C GLY A 366 1.98 -12.28 5.88
N GLY A 367 2.59 -11.12 6.12
CA GLY A 367 3.78 -10.67 5.41
C GLY A 367 3.56 -9.31 4.79
N HIS A 368 4.44 -8.91 3.88
CA HIS A 368 4.39 -7.62 3.17
C HIS A 368 4.90 -7.73 1.74
N ILE A 369 4.65 -6.71 0.93
CA ILE A 369 5.16 -6.62 -0.44
C ILE A 369 6.68 -6.49 -0.37
N LYS A 370 7.40 -7.22 -1.23
CA LYS A 370 8.87 -7.21 -1.26
C LYS A 370 9.43 -5.78 -1.31
N ASP A 371 10.44 -5.56 -0.46
CA ASP A 371 11.14 -4.30 -0.26
C ASP A 371 10.30 -3.12 0.25
N ALA A 372 9.06 -3.35 0.71
CA ALA A 372 8.24 -2.31 1.30
C ALA A 372 8.82 -1.75 2.61
N ILE A 373 8.55 -0.48 2.89
CA ILE A 373 8.89 0.20 4.14
C ILE A 373 7.68 0.14 5.07
N SER A 374 7.86 -0.32 6.30
CA SER A 374 6.79 -0.32 7.33
C SER A 374 6.67 1.06 7.96
N ILE A 375 5.56 1.77 7.72
CA ILE A 375 5.21 3.03 8.38
C ILE A 375 3.79 2.88 8.94
N PRO A 376 3.62 2.32 10.16
CA PRO A 376 2.30 2.15 10.75
C PRO A 376 1.57 3.48 10.88
N MET A 377 0.23 3.48 10.76
CA MET A 377 -0.61 4.66 10.95
C MET A 377 -0.28 5.48 12.21
N ALA A 378 -0.06 4.80 13.34
CA ALA A 378 0.27 5.42 14.64
C ALA A 378 1.62 6.19 14.62
N ALA A 379 2.44 6.01 13.60
CA ALA A 379 3.69 6.76 13.46
C ALA A 379 3.47 8.19 12.93
N VAL A 380 2.32 8.48 12.31
CA VAL A 380 2.02 9.80 11.74
C VAL A 380 0.83 10.49 12.41
N TYR A 381 -0.01 9.73 13.10
CA TYR A 381 -1.18 10.21 13.82
C TYR A 381 -1.17 9.70 15.26
N ASP A 382 -1.47 10.59 16.20
CA ASP A 382 -1.58 10.30 17.63
C ASP A 382 -3.07 10.28 18.01
N ASP A 383 -3.58 9.09 18.35
CA ASP A 383 -4.97 8.89 18.76
C ASP A 383 -5.29 9.51 20.14
N GLU A 384 -4.31 9.64 21.04
CA GLU A 384 -4.52 10.27 22.35
C GLU A 384 -4.67 11.78 22.20
N ALA A 385 -3.76 12.39 21.44
CA ALA A 385 -3.77 13.81 21.10
C ALA A 385 -4.84 14.16 20.04
N VAL A 386 -5.37 13.16 19.33
CA VAL A 386 -6.31 13.29 18.20
C VAL A 386 -5.77 14.24 17.14
N ALA A 387 -4.50 14.05 16.78
CA ALA A 387 -3.77 14.97 15.92
C ALA A 387 -2.70 14.27 15.07
N PHE A 388 -2.53 14.77 13.85
CA PHE A 388 -1.34 14.49 13.06
C PHE A 388 -0.13 15.19 13.66
N LYS A 389 1.05 14.60 13.45
CA LYS A 389 2.31 15.32 13.56
C LYS A 389 2.28 16.59 12.71
N ASN A 390 2.95 17.64 13.17
CA ASN A 390 3.03 18.88 12.39
C ASN A 390 3.92 18.69 11.14
N LYS A 391 3.89 19.64 10.21
CA LYS A 391 4.61 19.51 8.92
C LYS A 391 6.12 19.27 9.10
N THR A 392 6.76 19.94 10.05
CA THR A 392 8.20 19.79 10.31
C THR A 392 8.51 18.39 10.84
N GLU A 393 7.74 17.93 11.83
CA GLU A 393 7.87 16.59 12.40
C GLU A 393 7.63 15.50 11.35
N LEU A 394 6.65 15.69 10.45
CA LEU A 394 6.39 14.76 9.36
C LEU A 394 7.57 14.69 8.37
N VAL A 395 8.14 15.83 7.97
CA VAL A 395 9.31 15.86 7.08
C VAL A 395 10.49 15.13 7.72
N GLU A 396 10.79 15.41 8.99
CA GLU A 396 11.87 14.76 9.74
C GLU A 396 11.63 13.26 9.88
N PHE A 397 10.40 12.86 10.21
CA PHE A 397 10.01 11.46 10.36
C PHE A 397 10.14 10.66 9.05
N PHE A 398 9.61 11.16 7.94
CA PHE A 398 9.72 10.47 6.65
C PHE A 398 11.18 10.40 6.18
N THR A 399 11.94 11.49 6.32
CA THR A 399 13.35 11.53 5.94
C THR A 399 14.18 10.51 6.75
N SER A 400 13.98 10.44 8.07
CA SER A 400 14.65 9.43 8.92
C SER A 400 14.18 7.99 8.65
N SER A 401 13.01 7.83 8.03
CA SER A 401 12.49 6.53 7.57
C SER A 401 12.97 6.15 6.16
N ASN A 402 13.96 6.88 5.59
CA ASN A 402 14.45 6.72 4.22
C ASN A 402 13.38 6.97 3.14
N VAL A 403 12.41 7.84 3.44
CA VAL A 403 11.38 8.30 2.51
C VAL A 403 11.65 9.76 2.20
N SER A 404 12.42 10.01 1.14
CA SER A 404 12.79 11.36 0.68
C SER A 404 12.05 11.72 -0.61
N TYR A 405 12.07 13.01 -0.97
CA TYR A 405 11.37 13.52 -2.16
C TYR A 405 11.98 13.06 -3.50
N SER A 406 13.13 12.36 -3.49
CA SER A 406 13.77 11.89 -4.72
C SER A 406 13.01 10.77 -5.43
N GLN A 407 12.03 10.14 -4.75
CA GLN A 407 11.25 9.03 -5.27
C GLN A 407 9.81 9.18 -4.77
N PRO A 408 8.78 9.13 -5.64
CA PRO A 408 7.39 9.10 -5.19
C PRO A 408 7.05 7.81 -4.42
N ALA A 409 5.94 7.82 -3.69
CA ALA A 409 5.51 6.67 -2.89
C ALA A 409 4.13 6.13 -3.27
N ILE A 410 3.95 4.83 -3.07
CA ILE A 410 2.67 4.15 -3.11
C ILE A 410 2.42 3.56 -1.73
N VAL A 411 1.35 4.00 -1.09
CA VAL A 411 0.96 3.57 0.26
C VAL A 411 -0.11 2.50 0.17
N TYR A 412 0.00 1.45 0.98
CA TYR A 412 -0.98 0.38 1.08
C TYR A 412 -1.18 -0.05 2.52
N CYS A 413 -2.25 -0.81 2.79
CA CYS A 413 -2.42 -1.47 4.08
C CYS A 413 -3.06 -2.86 3.90
N SER A 414 -4.12 -3.19 4.63
CA SER A 414 -4.93 -4.39 4.36
C SER A 414 -5.92 -4.14 3.22
N THR A 415 -6.70 -3.06 3.31
CA THR A 415 -7.82 -2.71 2.42
C THR A 415 -7.93 -1.18 2.25
N SER A 416 -6.82 -0.50 1.96
CA SER A 416 -6.67 0.96 1.74
C SER A 416 -7.07 1.96 2.85
N VAL A 417 -7.89 1.61 3.84
CA VAL A 417 -8.38 2.54 4.88
C VAL A 417 -7.27 3.10 5.79
N ARG A 418 -6.35 2.27 6.31
CA ARG A 418 -5.20 2.81 7.06
C ARG A 418 -4.16 3.49 6.17
N ALA A 419 -4.12 3.10 4.89
CA ALA A 419 -3.19 3.68 3.93
C ALA A 419 -3.54 5.15 3.66
N SER A 420 -4.83 5.50 3.65
CA SER A 420 -5.27 6.89 3.50
C SER A 420 -4.76 7.80 4.61
N VAL A 421 -4.49 7.30 5.82
CA VAL A 421 -3.94 8.13 6.92
C VAL A 421 -2.48 8.49 6.66
N VAL A 422 -1.65 7.50 6.33
CA VAL A 422 -0.23 7.73 6.01
C VAL A 422 -0.11 8.55 4.73
N TRP A 423 -0.91 8.24 3.72
CA TRP A 423 -1.02 9.04 2.51
C TRP A 423 -1.44 10.49 2.83
N PHE A 424 -2.47 10.72 3.65
CA PHE A 424 -2.89 12.07 4.04
C PHE A 424 -1.77 12.85 4.75
N ALA A 425 -1.00 12.21 5.63
CA ALA A 425 0.17 12.83 6.25
C ALA A 425 1.23 13.22 5.20
N MET A 426 1.45 12.39 4.18
CA MET A 426 2.30 12.72 3.03
C MET A 426 1.73 13.91 2.23
N GLN A 427 0.42 13.96 2.03
CA GLN A 427 -0.25 15.09 1.36
C GLN A 427 -0.02 16.40 2.12
N MET A 428 -0.10 16.40 3.46
CA MET A 428 0.11 17.59 4.31
C MET A 428 1.47 18.26 4.10
N ILE A 429 2.48 17.50 3.69
CA ILE A 429 3.83 17.98 3.39
C ILE A 429 4.10 18.10 1.89
N ASN A 430 3.09 17.85 1.04
CA ASN A 430 3.20 17.84 -0.43
C ASN A 430 4.13 16.76 -0.99
N TYR A 431 4.22 15.62 -0.32
CA TYR A 431 5.00 14.50 -0.81
C TYR A 431 4.23 13.74 -1.91
N PRO A 432 4.85 13.52 -3.10
CA PRO A 432 4.20 12.87 -4.23
C PRO A 432 3.87 11.40 -3.89
N SER A 433 2.58 11.13 -3.67
CA SER A 433 2.14 9.84 -3.15
C SER A 433 0.76 9.44 -3.66
N ARG A 434 0.54 8.14 -3.79
CA ARG A 434 -0.74 7.52 -4.20
C ARG A 434 -1.09 6.35 -3.28
N VAL A 435 -2.32 5.86 -3.34
CA VAL A 435 -2.79 4.71 -2.55
C VAL A 435 -3.06 3.52 -3.45
N TYR A 436 -2.54 2.35 -3.09
CA TYR A 436 -2.91 1.08 -3.71
C TYR A 436 -4.18 0.54 -3.06
N ASP A 437 -5.28 0.58 -3.81
CA ASP A 437 -6.62 0.29 -3.27
C ASP A 437 -6.75 -1.17 -2.81
N GLY A 438 -6.43 -2.13 -3.68
CA GLY A 438 -6.53 -3.54 -3.36
C GLY A 438 -5.58 -4.00 -2.24
N SER A 439 -4.50 -3.24 -2.01
CA SER A 439 -3.67 -3.36 -0.80
C SER A 439 -3.13 -4.79 -0.58
N TRP A 440 -2.80 -5.16 0.67
CA TRP A 440 -2.25 -6.48 0.97
C TRP A 440 -3.21 -7.62 0.67
N VAL A 441 -4.52 -7.44 0.86
CA VAL A 441 -5.49 -8.52 0.60
C VAL A 441 -5.43 -8.93 -0.87
N GLU A 442 -5.56 -7.98 -1.81
CA GLU A 442 -5.43 -8.27 -3.23
C GLU A 442 -4.05 -8.82 -3.58
N TRP A 443 -2.98 -8.22 -3.05
CA TRP A 443 -1.61 -8.64 -3.32
C TRP A 443 -1.34 -10.08 -2.87
N SER A 444 -1.79 -10.44 -1.67
CA SER A 444 -1.61 -11.78 -1.10
C SER A 444 -2.27 -12.86 -1.96
N ILE A 445 -3.36 -12.53 -2.64
CA ILE A 445 -4.11 -13.43 -3.51
C ILE A 445 -3.47 -13.55 -4.89
N ARG A 446 -3.12 -12.41 -5.51
CA ARG A 446 -2.81 -12.34 -6.95
C ARG A 446 -1.32 -12.33 -7.28
N ALA A 447 -0.47 -11.84 -6.37
CA ALA A 447 0.94 -11.62 -6.70
C ALA A 447 1.72 -12.94 -6.77
N PRO A 448 2.81 -13.00 -7.56
CA PRO A 448 3.80 -14.07 -7.49
C PRO A 448 4.41 -14.19 -6.09
N GLU A 449 4.76 -15.41 -5.66
CA GLU A 449 5.30 -15.68 -4.32
C GLU A 449 6.64 -14.98 -4.08
N GLU A 450 7.48 -14.86 -5.10
CA GLU A 450 8.79 -14.20 -5.02
C GLU A 450 8.74 -12.69 -4.75
N LEU A 451 7.56 -12.08 -4.93
CA LEU A 451 7.31 -10.67 -4.62
C LEU A 451 6.60 -10.50 -3.26
N LYS A 452 6.37 -11.58 -2.53
CA LYS A 452 5.82 -11.58 -1.17
C LYS A 452 6.93 -11.89 -0.17
N VAL A 453 6.98 -11.16 0.93
CA VAL A 453 7.82 -11.51 2.07
C VAL A 453 6.93 -12.12 3.14
N ILE A 454 6.84 -13.45 3.11
CA ILE A 454 6.05 -14.24 4.06
C ILE A 454 7.00 -14.82 5.10
N LEU A 455 6.92 -14.36 6.36
CA LEU A 455 7.67 -14.98 7.44
C LEU A 455 6.95 -16.27 7.87
N THR A 456 7.32 -17.40 7.26
CA THR A 456 6.90 -18.71 7.75
C THR A 456 7.40 -18.90 9.18
N THR A 457 6.48 -18.95 10.14
CA THR A 457 6.83 -19.43 11.48
C THR A 457 7.28 -20.89 11.38
N LYS A 458 8.23 -21.33 12.22
CA LYS A 458 8.74 -22.73 12.24
C LYS A 458 7.63 -23.80 12.27
N LYS A 459 6.42 -23.43 12.70
CA LYS A 459 5.24 -24.31 12.76
C LYS A 459 4.66 -24.65 11.38
N GLN A 460 4.77 -23.76 10.38
CA GLN A 460 4.29 -24.02 9.01
C GLN A 460 5.26 -24.89 8.21
N LYS A 461 6.58 -24.71 8.38
CA LYS A 461 7.61 -25.58 7.78
C LYS A 461 7.58 -27.04 8.27
N ALA A 462 6.88 -27.32 9.37
CA ALA A 462 6.72 -28.67 9.89
C ALA A 462 5.43 -29.38 9.41
N ALA A 463 4.57 -28.67 8.66
CA ALA A 463 3.29 -29.16 8.17
C ALA A 463 3.24 -29.26 6.62
N THR A 464 4.35 -28.96 5.95
CA THR A 464 4.66 -29.13 4.53
C THR A 464 5.95 -29.91 4.42
#